data_AF-A0A2U3KR17-F1
#
_entry.id   AF-A0A2U3KR17-F1
#
_cell.length_a   1.000
_cell.length_b   1.000
_cell.length_c   1.000
_cell.angle_alpha   90.00
_cell.angle_beta   90.00
_cell.angle_gamma   90.00
#
_symmetry.space_group_name_H-M   'P 1'
#
loop_
_entity.id
_entity.type
_entity.pdbx_description
1 polymer ?
#
loop_
_entity_poly.entity_id
_entity_poly.type
_entity_poly.pdbx_seq_one_letter_code
_entity_poly.pdbx_strand_id
1 'polypeptide(L)'
;MSAESIFSKPVSKKQKAVLSRIAKRQAAGDDSGIDYSDIPSLTGEQLAQFHRTPKVLVAARIDREVYDWLLQYGKGYSTRINSILRTVMERAR
;
A
#
# COMPACT_ATOMS: atom_id res chain seq x y z
N MET A 1 -23.24 -10.66 -4.46
CA MET A 1 -22.71 -9.46 -3.79
C MET A 1 -21.57 -8.93 -4.65
N SER A 2 -21.58 -7.66 -5.07
CA SER A 2 -20.47 -7.03 -5.82
C SER A 2 -19.44 -6.43 -4.86
N ALA A 3 -18.18 -6.32 -5.27
CA ALA A 3 -17.14 -5.63 -4.50
C ALA A 3 -17.54 -4.18 -4.17
N GLU A 4 -18.20 -3.45 -5.07
CA GLU A 4 -18.72 -2.11 -4.78
C GLU A 4 -19.69 -2.07 -3.58
N SER A 5 -20.46 -3.14 -3.37
CA SER A 5 -21.46 -3.19 -2.30
C SER A 5 -20.85 -3.32 -0.90
N ILE A 6 -19.58 -3.76 -0.80
CA ILE A 6 -18.85 -3.82 0.48
C ILE A 6 -18.44 -2.42 0.92
N PHE A 7 -17.96 -1.58 0.00
CA PHE A 7 -17.42 -0.25 0.30
C PHE A 7 -18.50 0.81 0.56
N SER A 8 -19.71 0.63 0.03
CA SER A 8 -20.82 1.57 0.12
C SER A 8 -21.82 1.26 1.26
N LYS A 9 -21.65 0.13 1.95
CA LYS A 9 -22.59 -0.33 2.97
C LYS A 9 -22.47 0.51 4.26
N PRO A 10 -23.56 1.11 4.76
CA PRO A 10 -23.52 1.89 5.99
C PRO A 10 -23.29 0.99 7.21
N VAL A 11 -22.49 1.50 8.14
CA VAL A 11 -22.07 0.77 9.35
C VAL A 11 -23.24 0.67 10.35
N SER A 12 -23.55 -0.55 10.81
CA SER A 12 -24.60 -0.79 11.83
C SER A 12 -24.22 -0.24 13.20
N LYS A 13 -25.20 -0.05 14.09
CA LYS A 13 -24.98 0.43 15.47
C LYS A 13 -23.99 -0.44 16.27
N LYS A 14 -24.08 -1.76 16.12
CA LYS A 14 -23.16 -2.71 16.77
C LYS A 14 -21.73 -2.53 16.28
N GLN A 15 -21.55 -2.42 14.97
CA GLN A 15 -20.23 -2.20 14.36
C GLN A 15 -19.64 -0.84 14.75
N LYS A 16 -20.45 0.24 14.81
CA LYS A 16 -20.00 1.55 15.32
C LYS A 16 -19.47 1.46 16.75
N ALA A 17 -20.16 0.73 17.63
CA ALA A 17 -19.71 0.53 19.01
C ALA A 17 -18.38 -0.25 19.08
N VAL A 18 -18.23 -1.30 18.27
CA VAL A 18 -16.97 -2.06 18.16
C VAL A 18 -15.82 -1.17 17.67
N LEU A 19 -16.03 -0.40 16.59
CA LEU A 19 -15.02 0.53 16.06
C LEU A 19 -14.63 1.59 17.09
N SER A 20 -15.59 2.14 17.84
CA SER A 20 -15.30 3.11 18.90
C SER A 20 -14.43 2.51 20.02
N ARG A 21 -14.69 1.26 20.41
CA ARG A 21 -13.86 0.55 21.39
C ARG A 21 -12.45 0.31 20.88
N ILE A 22 -12.30 -0.14 19.62
CA ILE A 22 -10.99 -0.35 18.98
C ILE A 22 -10.22 0.97 18.92
N ALA A 23 -10.87 2.05 18.47
CA ALA A 23 -10.25 3.37 18.38
C ALA A 23 -9.76 3.88 19.73
N LYS A 24 -10.55 3.70 20.81
CA LYS A 24 -10.11 4.04 22.17
C LYS A 24 -8.88 3.25 22.61
N ARG A 25 -8.83 1.96 22.29
CA ARG A 25 -7.68 1.10 22.62
C ARG A 25 -6.42 1.52 21.87
N GLN A 26 -6.54 1.77 20.56
CA GLN A 26 -5.43 2.24 19.73
C GLN A 26 -4.91 3.61 20.18
N ALA A 27 -5.80 4.54 20.52
CA ALA A 27 -5.41 5.86 21.01
C ALA A 27 -4.67 5.79 22.36
N ALA A 28 -4.96 4.78 23.18
CA ALA A 28 -4.25 4.52 24.43
C ALA A 28 -2.93 3.76 24.24
N GLY A 29 -2.62 3.28 23.02
CA GLY A 29 -1.45 2.44 22.75
C GLY A 29 -1.50 1.08 23.46
N ASP A 30 -2.70 0.58 23.78
CA ASP A 30 -2.87 -0.70 24.48
C ASP A 30 -2.79 -1.88 23.50
N ASP A 31 -1.56 -2.35 23.29
CA ASP A 31 -1.24 -3.53 22.48
C ASP A 31 -1.16 -4.82 23.31
N SER A 32 -1.52 -4.78 24.61
CA SER A 32 -1.39 -5.92 25.55
C SER A 32 -2.19 -7.16 25.15
N GLY A 33 -3.20 -7.00 24.29
CA GLY A 33 -4.05 -8.08 23.79
C GLY A 33 -3.62 -8.66 22.45
N ILE A 34 -2.49 -8.21 21.87
CA ILE A 34 -1.96 -8.77 20.62
C ILE A 34 -1.19 -10.04 20.96
N ASP A 35 -1.62 -11.15 20.38
CA ASP A 35 -0.91 -12.43 20.45
C ASP A 35 0.22 -12.44 19.40
N TYR A 36 1.44 -12.70 19.86
CA TYR A 36 2.65 -12.80 19.04
C TYR A 36 3.26 -14.21 19.04
N SER A 37 2.49 -15.21 19.49
CA SER A 37 2.97 -16.60 19.61
C SER A 37 3.34 -17.23 18.26
N ASP A 38 2.70 -16.80 17.18
CA ASP A 38 2.92 -17.26 15.80
C ASP A 38 3.92 -16.38 15.02
N ILE A 39 3.99 -15.09 15.35
CA ILE A 39 4.82 -14.11 14.66
C ILE A 39 5.54 -13.24 15.69
N PRO A 40 6.87 -13.39 15.88
CA PRO A 40 7.61 -12.58 16.82
C PRO A 40 7.57 -11.10 16.42
N SER A 41 7.42 -10.23 17.42
CA SER A 41 7.46 -8.78 17.21
C SER A 41 8.82 -8.34 16.67
N LEU A 42 8.82 -7.44 15.69
CA LEU A 42 10.04 -6.85 15.15
C LEU A 42 10.60 -5.82 16.13
N THR A 43 11.92 -5.83 16.32
CA THR A 43 12.60 -4.73 17.03
C THR A 43 12.48 -3.42 16.25
N GLY A 44 12.63 -2.29 16.93
CA GLY A 44 12.63 -0.98 16.27
C GLY A 44 13.70 -0.87 15.17
N GLU A 45 14.84 -1.51 15.36
CA GLU A 45 15.93 -1.58 14.38
C GLU A 45 15.54 -2.42 13.15
N GLN A 46 14.91 -3.58 13.35
CA GLN A 46 14.40 -4.39 12.24
C GLN A 46 13.34 -3.63 11.46
N LEU A 47 12.42 -2.95 12.16
CA LEU A 47 11.37 -2.17 11.52
C LEU A 47 11.94 -1.00 10.69
N ALA A 48 13.00 -0.35 11.18
CA ALA A 48 13.67 0.75 10.47
C ALA A 48 14.33 0.32 9.14
N GLN A 49 14.70 -0.96 9.01
CA GLN A 49 15.24 -1.51 7.76
C GLN A 49 14.17 -1.64 6.67
N PHE A 50 12.89 -1.76 7.04
CA PHE A 50 11.78 -1.87 6.09
C PHE A 50 11.27 -0.49 5.64
N HIS A 51 12.12 0.26 4.93
CA HIS A 51 11.69 1.44 4.21
C HIS A 51 11.50 1.15 2.72
N ARG A 52 10.47 1.76 2.11
CA ARG A 52 10.37 1.77 0.66
C ARG A 52 11.52 2.61 0.11
N THR A 53 12.20 2.11 -0.93
CA THR A 53 13.19 2.91 -1.64
C THR A 53 12.58 4.25 -2.06
N PRO A 54 13.22 5.39 -1.71
CA PRO A 54 12.68 6.70 -2.05
C PRO A 54 12.58 6.84 -3.57
N LYS A 55 11.45 7.38 -4.04
CA LYS A 55 11.27 7.71 -5.45
C LYS A 55 11.83 9.10 -5.72
N VAL A 56 12.68 9.21 -6.74
CA VAL A 56 13.16 10.51 -7.21
C VAL A 56 12.22 11.02 -8.30
N LEU A 57 11.76 12.26 -8.19
CA LEU A 57 10.99 12.91 -9.24
C LEU A 57 11.96 13.33 -10.35
N VAL A 58 11.86 12.66 -11.50
CA VAL A 58 12.65 12.98 -12.69
C VAL A 58 11.70 13.40 -13.81
N ALA A 59 11.98 14.54 -14.42
CA ALA A 59 11.32 14.95 -15.65
C ALA A 59 12.04 14.29 -16.84
N ALA A 60 11.45 13.24 -17.40
CA ALA A 60 11.95 12.57 -18.60
C ALA A 60 10.98 12.79 -19.77
N ARG A 61 11.52 12.98 -20.97
CA ARG A 61 10.72 12.96 -22.20
C ARG A 61 10.56 11.52 -22.66
N ILE A 62 9.35 11.15 -23.04
CA ILE A 62 8.99 9.84 -23.60
C ILE A 62 8.31 10.06 -24.94
N ASP A 63 8.51 9.14 -25.87
CA ASP A 63 7.87 9.20 -27.18
C ASP A 63 6.35 9.10 -27.06
N ARG A 64 5.65 9.76 -27.99
CA ARG A 64 4.19 9.83 -27.98
C ARG A 64 3.55 8.44 -28.06
N GLU A 65 4.06 7.57 -28.93
CA GLU A 65 3.55 6.20 -29.06
C GLU A 65 3.70 5.38 -27.77
N VAL A 66 4.82 5.56 -27.05
CA VAL A 66 5.07 4.88 -25.78
C VAL A 66 4.12 5.40 -24.70
N TYR A 67 3.90 6.72 -24.67
CA TYR A 67 2.93 7.33 -23.77
C TYR A 67 1.50 6.83 -24.01
N ASP A 68 1.08 6.81 -25.29
CA ASP A 68 -0.26 6.37 -25.68
C ASP A 68 -0.45 4.88 -25.37
N TRP A 69 0.56 4.03 -25.62
CA TRP A 69 0.54 2.62 -25.22
C TRP A 69 0.40 2.45 -23.70
N LEU A 70 1.14 3.21 -22.90
CA LEU A 70 1.06 3.14 -21.43
C LEU A 70 -0.31 3.55 -20.89
N LEU A 71 -1.00 4.49 -21.56
CA LEU A 71 -2.33 4.96 -21.21
C LEU A 71 -3.44 3.91 -21.45
N GLN A 72 -3.27 3.00 -22.42
CA GLN A 72 -4.26 1.97 -22.74
C GLN A 72 -4.60 1.07 -21.54
N TYR A 73 -3.67 0.95 -20.59
CA TYR A 73 -3.82 0.12 -19.39
C TYR A 73 -4.35 0.89 -18.15
N GLY A 74 -4.95 2.07 -18.37
CA GLY A 74 -5.62 2.86 -17.33
C GLY A 74 -4.70 3.71 -16.46
N LYS A 75 -5.26 4.20 -15.34
CA LYS A 75 -4.55 5.08 -14.40
C LYS A 75 -3.31 4.37 -13.82
N GLY A 76 -2.21 5.11 -13.63
CA GLY A 76 -0.98 4.58 -13.02
C GLY A 76 0.18 4.31 -13.97
N TYR A 77 0.21 4.93 -15.16
CA TYR A 77 1.31 4.78 -16.11
C TYR A 77 2.69 5.11 -15.50
N SER A 78 2.78 6.06 -14.56
CA SER A 78 4.04 6.38 -13.85
C SER A 78 4.60 5.24 -13.01
N THR A 79 3.73 4.42 -12.40
CA THR A 79 4.15 3.19 -11.70
C THR A 79 4.60 2.13 -12.70
N ARG A 80 3.90 2.02 -13.83
CA ARG A 80 4.23 1.06 -14.89
C ARG A 80 5.57 1.36 -15.55
N ILE A 81 5.90 2.63 -15.80
CA ILE A 81 7.22 3.07 -16.28
C ILE A 81 8.32 2.53 -15.36
N ASN A 82 8.21 2.75 -14.04
CA ASN A 82 9.20 2.26 -13.08
C ASN A 82 9.32 0.73 -13.07
N SER A 83 8.21 -0.01 -13.25
CA SER A 83 8.25 -1.47 -13.33
C SER A 83 9.00 -1.94 -14.58
N ILE A 84 8.75 -1.33 -15.74
CA ILE A 84 9.43 -1.67 -17.00
C ILE A 84 10.93 -1.43 -16.87
N LEU A 85 11.32 -0.25 -16.35
CA LEU A 85 12.73 0.09 -16.15
C LEU A 85 13.44 -0.91 -15.24
N ARG A 86 12.81 -1.37 -14.15
CA ARG A 86 13.38 -2.40 -13.27
C ARG A 86 13.61 -3.72 -13.99
N THR A 87 12.62 -4.21 -14.74
CA THR A 87 12.76 -5.45 -15.52
C THR A 87 13.91 -5.35 -16.53
N VAL A 88 14.08 -4.18 -17.16
CA VAL A 88 15.22 -3.95 -18.09
C VAL A 88 16.55 -3.93 -17.33
N MET A 89 16.63 -3.25 -16.18
CA MET A 89 17.83 -3.22 -15.34
C MET A 89 18.22 -4.62 -14.84
N GLU A 90 17.26 -5.46 -14.46
CA GLU A 90 17.50 -6.84 -13.99
C GLU A 90 18.05 -7.73 -15.10
N ARG A 91 17.55 -7.58 -16.33
CA ARG A 91 18.05 -8.35 -17.49
C ARG A 91 19.40 -7.89 -18.01
N ALA A 92 19.77 -6.64 -17.72
CA ALA A 92 21.06 -6.07 -18.09
C ALA A 92 22.18 -6.39 -17.09
N ARG A 93 21.85 -6.99 -15.94
CA ARG A 93 22.80 -7.53 -14.97
C ARG A 93 23.21 -8.94 -15.37
#